data_AF-A0A7S1RG09-F1
#
_entry.id   AF-A0A7S1RG09-F1
#
_cell.length_a   1.000
_cell.length_b   1.000
_cell.length_c   1.000
_cell.angle_alpha   90.00
_cell.angle_beta   90.00
_cell.angle_gamma   90.00
#
_symmetry.space_group_name_H-M   'P 1'
#
loop_
_entity.id
_entity.type
_entity.pdbx_description
1 polymer ?
#
loop_
_entity_poly.entity_id
_entity_poly.type
_entity_poly.pdbx_seq_one_letter_code
_entity_poly.pdbx_strand_id
1 'polypeptide(L)'
;AKAHFQMREYGRAAHALQQVRDLHNNQPALFIKLYSLYLAGEKRREEEAMEVADPVEKCQVKNVELRTIEEQLAALHAEGLLDGLNLYLYGVALRGLERKAEARQVLLQAVRAFPCNWSAWLDIIAISSDLNDVSGARSGLELPRHW
;
A
#
# COMPACT_ATOMS: atom_id res chain seq x y z
N ALA A 1 2.77 19.60 -3.66
CA ALA A 1 2.74 18.12 -3.52
C ALA A 1 3.04 17.40 -4.83
N LYS A 2 2.15 17.42 -5.84
CA LYS A 2 2.34 16.70 -7.12
C LYS A 2 3.65 17.01 -7.85
N ALA A 3 4.06 18.28 -7.91
CA ALA A 3 5.34 18.67 -8.50
C ALA A 3 6.54 18.01 -7.79
N HIS A 4 6.59 18.06 -6.45
CA HIS A 4 7.63 17.37 -5.66
C HIS A 4 7.63 15.86 -5.91
N PHE A 5 6.45 15.25 -6.00
CA PHE A 5 6.32 13.81 -6.30
C PHE A 5 6.91 13.46 -7.67
N GLN A 6 6.59 14.26 -8.69
CA GLN A 6 7.12 14.08 -10.05
C GLN A 6 8.65 14.26 -10.12
N MET A 7 9.22 15.09 -9.24
CA MET A 7 10.67 15.28 -9.10
C MET A 7 11.34 14.25 -8.18
N ARG A 8 10.62 13.20 -7.74
CA ARG A 8 11.10 12.17 -6.80
C ARG A 8 11.52 12.71 -5.42
N GLU A 9 11.05 13.91 -5.06
CA GLU A 9 11.25 14.50 -3.74
C GLU A 9 10.13 14.04 -2.78
N TYR A 10 10.05 12.74 -2.54
CA TYR A 10 8.89 12.13 -1.89
C TYR A 10 8.64 12.65 -0.47
N GLY A 11 9.69 12.88 0.33
CA GLY A 11 9.55 13.47 1.67
C GLY A 11 8.91 14.87 1.63
N ARG A 12 9.31 15.71 0.66
CA ARG A 12 8.72 17.05 0.46
C ARG A 12 7.28 16.95 -0.03
N ALA A 13 6.98 15.97 -0.89
CA ALA A 13 5.63 15.73 -1.38
C ALA A 13 4.67 15.34 -0.24
N ALA A 14 5.09 14.44 0.65
CA ALA A 14 4.32 14.05 1.84
C ALA A 14 4.15 15.22 2.82
N HIS A 15 5.22 15.95 3.10
CA HIS A 15 5.19 17.11 4.00
C HIS A 15 4.26 18.22 3.50
N ALA A 16 4.24 18.48 2.20
CA ALA A 16 3.34 19.48 1.60
C ALA A 16 1.84 19.18 1.81
N LEU A 17 1.46 17.95 2.18
CA LEU A 17 0.09 17.54 2.47
C LEU A 17 -0.15 17.27 3.97
N GLN A 18 0.84 17.50 4.83
CA GLN A 18 0.76 17.16 6.26
C GLN A 18 -0.28 18.00 7.03
N GLN A 19 -0.43 19.28 6.67
CA GLN A 19 -1.31 20.24 7.36
C GLN A 19 -2.73 20.31 6.78
N VAL A 20 -3.03 19.51 5.74
CA VAL A 20 -4.36 19.49 5.13
C VAL A 20 -5.30 18.71 6.05
N ARG A 21 -6.30 19.40 6.58
CA ARG A 21 -7.36 18.80 7.39
C ARG A 21 -8.29 17.96 6.52
N ASP A 22 -8.84 16.91 7.10
CA ASP A 22 -9.82 16.02 6.46
C ASP A 22 -9.36 15.50 5.09
N LEU A 23 -8.07 15.19 4.98
CA LEU A 23 -7.44 14.77 3.72
C LEU A 23 -8.12 13.51 3.12
N HIS A 24 -8.75 12.68 3.96
CA HIS A 24 -9.53 11.51 3.52
C HIS A 24 -10.72 11.88 2.61
N ASN A 25 -11.25 13.10 2.68
CA ASN A 25 -12.27 13.57 1.73
C ASN A 25 -11.73 13.73 0.31
N ASN A 26 -10.40 13.78 0.14
CA ASN A 26 -9.72 13.81 -1.13
C ASN A 26 -8.81 12.57 -1.26
N GLN A 27 -9.42 11.45 -1.67
CA GLN A 27 -8.76 10.15 -1.79
C GLN A 27 -7.47 10.18 -2.64
N PRO A 28 -7.40 10.88 -3.80
CA PRO A 28 -6.15 11.02 -4.53
C PRO A 28 -5.05 11.77 -3.76
N ALA A 29 -5.41 12.82 -3.00
CA ALA A 29 -4.44 13.56 -2.22
C ALA A 29 -3.95 12.75 -1.01
N LEU A 30 -4.84 12.00 -0.35
CA LEU A 30 -4.48 11.02 0.68
C LEU A 30 -3.49 9.99 0.14
N PHE A 31 -3.82 9.39 -1.01
CA PHE A 31 -2.97 8.41 -1.67
C PHE A 31 -1.60 8.99 -1.98
N ILE A 32 -1.53 10.17 -2.62
CA ILE A 32 -0.24 10.80 -2.95
C ILE A 32 0.57 11.08 -1.69
N LYS A 33 -0.03 11.57 -0.60
CA LYS A 33 0.69 11.82 0.66
C LYS A 33 1.33 10.54 1.19
N LEU A 34 0.52 9.49 1.37
CA LEU A 34 0.96 8.24 2.00
C LEU A 34 1.85 7.42 1.08
N TYR A 35 1.59 7.41 -0.22
CA TYR A 35 2.45 6.76 -1.20
C TYR A 35 3.79 7.48 -1.36
N SER A 36 3.83 8.81 -1.25
CA SER A 36 5.09 9.54 -1.16
C SER A 36 5.87 9.13 0.09
N LEU A 37 5.19 9.01 1.24
CA LEU A 37 5.82 8.57 2.47
C LEU A 37 6.40 7.14 2.33
N TYR A 38 5.62 6.23 1.73
CA TYR A 38 6.06 4.88 1.39
C TYR A 38 7.33 4.88 0.54
N LEU A 39 7.34 5.61 -0.58
CA LEU A 39 8.49 5.67 -1.49
C LEU A 39 9.72 6.33 -0.85
N ALA A 40 9.53 7.33 0.02
CA ALA A 40 10.63 7.90 0.80
C ALA A 40 11.26 6.84 1.72
N GLY A 41 10.42 6.03 2.36
CA GLY A 41 10.87 4.92 3.21
C GLY A 41 11.52 3.77 2.43
N GLU A 42 11.00 3.40 1.26
CA GLU A 42 11.62 2.39 0.39
C GLU A 42 13.00 2.83 -0.08
N LYS A 43 13.12 4.11 -0.48
CA LYS A 43 14.40 4.70 -0.85
C LYS A 43 15.41 4.63 0.31
N ARG A 44 15.00 4.99 1.53
CA ARG A 44 15.86 4.92 2.71
C ARG A 44 16.26 3.48 3.04
N ARG A 45 15.31 2.53 2.96
CA ARG A 45 15.57 1.10 3.15
C ARG A 45 16.62 0.60 2.15
N GLU A 46 16.52 1.00 0.89
CA GLU A 46 17.50 0.63 -0.14
C GLU A 46 18.89 1.21 0.15
N GLU A 47 18.97 2.48 0.55
CA GLU A 47 20.22 3.14 0.95
C GLU A 47 20.87 2.42 2.14
N GLU A 48 20.12 2.18 3.21
CA GLU A 48 20.60 1.44 4.40
C GLU A 48 21.05 0.01 4.04
N ALA A 49 20.30 -0.69 3.19
CA ALA A 49 20.65 -2.04 2.74
C ALA A 49 21.90 -2.09 1.84
N MET A 50 22.33 -0.96 1.26
CA MET A 50 23.60 -0.86 0.52
C MET A 50 24.80 -0.66 1.45
N GLU A 51 24.61 -0.05 2.62
CA GLU A 51 25.67 0.20 3.60
C GLU A 51 25.98 -1.05 4.45
N VAL A 52 25.00 -1.94 4.61
CA VAL A 52 25.14 -3.18 5.38
C VAL A 52 25.88 -4.25 4.58
N ALA A 53 27.07 -4.65 5.05
CA ALA A 53 27.88 -5.70 4.46
C ALA A 53 27.39 -7.11 4.80
N ASP A 54 26.82 -7.30 5.99
CA ASP A 54 26.34 -8.60 6.45
C ASP A 54 24.99 -8.97 5.78
N PRO A 55 24.89 -10.12 5.09
CA PRO A 55 23.65 -10.51 4.41
C PRO A 55 22.45 -10.73 5.33
N VAL A 56 22.67 -11.17 6.58
CA VAL A 56 21.61 -11.42 7.55
C VAL A 56 21.05 -10.09 8.06
N GLU A 57 21.93 -9.16 8.42
CA GLU A 57 21.53 -7.81 8.82
C GLU A 57 20.79 -7.09 7.67
N LYS A 58 21.25 -7.28 6.43
CA LYS A 58 20.62 -6.70 5.23
C LYS A 58 19.16 -7.14 5.06
N CYS A 59 18.85 -8.41 5.36
CA CYS A 59 17.47 -8.92 5.33
C CYS A 59 16.57 -8.32 6.42
N GLN A 60 17.14 -7.71 7.47
CA GLN A 60 16.37 -7.06 8.54
C GLN A 60 16.07 -5.59 8.25
N VAL A 61 16.70 -4.99 7.23
CA VAL A 61 16.44 -3.59 6.84
C VAL A 61 15.03 -3.49 6.27
N LYS A 62 14.15 -2.79 7.00
CA LYS A 62 12.73 -2.62 6.66
C LYS A 62 12.39 -1.15 6.54
N ASN A 63 11.36 -0.88 5.75
CA ASN A 63 10.81 0.47 5.63
C ASN A 63 10.09 0.86 6.93
N VAL A 64 10.69 1.78 7.68
CA VAL A 64 10.17 2.28 8.97
C VAL A 64 8.83 3.01 8.86
N GLU A 65 8.51 3.55 7.68
CA GLU A 65 7.28 4.33 7.46
C GLU A 65 6.03 3.44 7.37
N LEU A 66 6.20 2.13 7.19
CA LEU A 66 5.08 1.19 7.02
C LEU A 66 4.10 1.21 8.20
N ARG A 67 4.61 1.32 9.43
CA ARG A 67 3.76 1.41 10.64
C ARG A 67 2.91 2.68 10.62
N THR A 68 3.54 3.82 10.33
CA THR A 68 2.86 5.13 10.25
C THR A 68 1.78 5.15 9.16
N ILE A 69 2.01 4.46 8.04
CA ILE A 69 1.04 4.35 6.95
C ILE A 69 -0.11 3.42 7.36
N GLU A 70 0.22 2.27 7.96
CA GLU A 70 -0.75 1.29 8.43
C GLU A 70 -1.69 1.90 9.47
N GLU A 71 -1.17 2.58 10.49
CA GLU A 71 -1.98 3.21 11.55
C GLU A 71 -2.96 4.25 10.99
N GLN A 72 -2.51 5.09 10.05
CA GLN A 72 -3.37 6.09 9.41
C GLN A 72 -4.47 5.48 8.55
N LEU A 73 -4.17 4.41 7.81
CA LEU A 73 -5.13 3.75 6.94
C LEU A 73 -6.06 2.80 7.70
N ALA A 74 -5.61 2.19 8.80
CA ALA A 74 -6.42 1.28 9.61
C ALA A 74 -7.66 1.98 10.20
N ALA A 75 -7.49 3.20 10.72
CA ALA A 75 -8.61 4.00 11.23
C ALA A 75 -9.65 4.30 10.13
N LEU A 76 -9.18 4.75 8.96
CA LEU A 76 -10.04 5.06 7.82
C LEU A 76 -10.69 3.80 7.21
N HIS A 77 -9.99 2.66 7.24
CA HIS A 77 -10.50 1.37 6.78
C HIS A 77 -11.63 0.87 7.68
N ALA A 78 -11.48 0.99 9.00
CA ALA A 78 -12.52 0.63 9.97
C ALA A 78 -13.81 1.43 9.77
N GLU A 79 -13.70 2.69 9.31
CA GLU A 79 -14.82 3.56 8.98
C GLU A 79 -15.35 3.36 7.54
N GLY A 80 -14.72 2.52 6.73
CA GLY A 80 -15.12 2.27 5.33
C GLY A 80 -14.83 3.45 4.39
N LEU A 81 -13.87 4.32 4.74
CA LEU A 81 -13.58 5.57 4.03
C LEU A 81 -12.48 5.46 2.96
N LEU A 82 -11.97 4.26 2.67
CA LEU A 82 -10.89 4.07 1.69
C LEU A 82 -11.42 3.68 0.31
N ASP A 83 -10.93 4.36 -0.72
CA ASP A 83 -11.13 3.95 -2.11
C ASP A 83 -10.22 2.77 -2.51
N GLY A 84 -10.38 2.26 -3.73
CA GLY A 84 -9.60 1.12 -4.21
C GLY A 84 -8.08 1.34 -4.21
N LEU A 85 -7.61 2.57 -4.41
CA LEU A 85 -6.17 2.89 -4.39
C LEU A 85 -5.61 2.95 -2.97
N ASN A 86 -6.35 3.54 -2.03
CA ASN A 86 -5.93 3.59 -0.63
C ASN A 86 -6.08 2.23 0.05
N LEU A 87 -7.09 1.42 -0.31
CA LEU A 87 -7.16 0.01 0.08
C LEU A 87 -5.95 -0.77 -0.42
N TYR A 88 -5.53 -0.54 -1.67
CA TYR A 88 -4.32 -1.16 -2.20
C TYR A 88 -3.08 -0.78 -1.38
N LEU A 89 -2.89 0.51 -1.09
CA LEU A 89 -1.77 0.99 -0.29
C LEU A 89 -1.78 0.41 1.13
N TYR A 90 -2.97 0.28 1.74
CA TYR A 90 -3.13 -0.36 3.04
C TYR A 90 -2.71 -1.85 2.99
N GLY A 91 -3.13 -2.58 1.96
CA GLY A 91 -2.70 -3.96 1.71
C GLY A 91 -1.18 -4.10 1.54
N VAL A 92 -0.54 -3.16 0.82
CA VAL A 92 0.93 -3.10 0.67
C VAL A 92 1.61 -2.90 2.03
N ALA A 93 1.09 -1.98 2.86
CA ALA A 93 1.63 -1.73 4.20
C ALA A 93 1.52 -2.97 5.10
N LEU A 94 0.35 -3.60 5.14
CA LEU A 94 0.12 -4.84 5.88
C LEU A 94 1.06 -5.97 5.44
N ARG A 95 1.29 -6.11 4.12
CA ARG A 95 2.23 -7.09 3.58
C ARG A 95 3.66 -6.82 4.05
N GLY A 96 4.11 -5.57 3.97
CA GLY A 96 5.46 -5.18 4.43
C GLY A 96 5.67 -5.37 5.94
N LEU A 97 4.57 -5.39 6.71
CA LEU A 97 4.55 -5.72 8.14
C LEU A 97 4.36 -7.22 8.43
N GLU A 98 4.48 -8.08 7.41
CA GLU A 98 4.30 -9.54 7.49
C GLU A 98 2.89 -10.01 7.90
N ARG A 99 1.87 -9.13 7.86
CA ARG A 99 0.46 -9.46 8.13
C ARG A 99 -0.24 -9.98 6.88
N LYS A 100 0.30 -11.05 6.29
CA LYS A 100 -0.07 -11.57 4.95
C LYS A 100 -1.55 -11.94 4.81
N ALA A 101 -2.14 -12.55 5.83
CA ALA A 101 -3.55 -12.93 5.80
C ALA A 101 -4.48 -11.71 5.70
N GLU A 102 -4.21 -10.67 6.48
CA GLU A 102 -4.97 -9.42 6.47
C GLU A 102 -4.72 -8.64 5.18
N ALA A 103 -3.45 -8.55 4.75
CA ALA A 103 -3.08 -7.93 3.48
C ALA A 103 -3.87 -8.54 2.31
N ARG A 104 -3.99 -9.88 2.26
CA ARG A 104 -4.78 -10.56 1.23
C ARG A 104 -6.24 -10.14 1.24
N GLN A 105 -6.89 -10.10 2.41
CA GLN A 105 -8.30 -9.69 2.50
C GLN A 105 -8.51 -8.26 2.02
N VAL A 106 -7.63 -7.34 2.41
CA VAL A 106 -7.68 -5.94 2.01
C VAL A 106 -7.41 -5.77 0.51
N LEU A 107 -6.42 -6.50 -0.05
CA LEU A 107 -6.12 -6.44 -1.49
C LEU A 107 -7.28 -6.99 -2.34
N LEU A 108 -7.98 -8.02 -1.88
CA LEU A 108 -9.20 -8.49 -2.55
C LEU A 108 -10.30 -7.41 -2.54
N GLN A 109 -10.44 -6.66 -1.45
CA GLN A 109 -11.33 -5.49 -1.41
C GLN A 109 -10.89 -4.40 -2.40
N ALA A 110 -9.58 -4.12 -2.45
CA ALA A 110 -9.01 -3.14 -3.38
C ALA A 110 -9.28 -3.48 -4.84
N VAL A 111 -9.11 -4.75 -5.23
CA VAL A 111 -9.40 -5.24 -6.58
C VAL A 111 -10.90 -5.18 -6.91
N ARG A 112 -11.78 -5.50 -5.96
CA ARG A 112 -13.23 -5.34 -6.18
C ARG A 112 -13.62 -3.87 -6.38
N ALA A 113 -13.00 -2.97 -5.62
CA ALA A 113 -13.25 -1.53 -5.70
C ALA A 113 -12.61 -0.87 -6.94
N PHE A 114 -11.44 -1.34 -7.37
CA PHE A 114 -10.73 -0.84 -8.54
C PHE A 114 -10.03 -1.98 -9.32
N PRO A 115 -10.78 -2.72 -10.16
CA PRO A 115 -10.28 -3.93 -10.85
C PRO A 115 -9.10 -3.68 -11.80
N CYS A 116 -8.95 -2.45 -12.30
CA CYS A 116 -7.89 -2.08 -13.25
C CYS A 116 -6.51 -1.93 -12.60
N ASN A 117 -6.39 -2.01 -11.28
CA ASN A 117 -5.10 -1.97 -10.60
C ASN A 117 -4.36 -3.30 -10.73
N TRP A 118 -3.54 -3.43 -11.78
CA TRP A 118 -2.77 -4.65 -12.03
C TRP A 118 -1.80 -5.00 -10.89
N SER A 119 -1.22 -3.99 -10.22
CA SER A 119 -0.33 -4.22 -9.09
C SER A 119 -1.02 -4.93 -7.92
N ALA A 120 -2.31 -4.63 -7.69
CA ALA A 120 -3.08 -5.33 -6.65
C ALA A 120 -3.24 -6.82 -6.97
N TRP A 121 -3.52 -7.17 -8.24
CA TRP A 121 -3.59 -8.56 -8.67
C TRP A 121 -2.26 -9.31 -8.50
N LEU A 122 -1.15 -8.69 -8.93
CA LEU A 122 0.18 -9.26 -8.75
C LEU A 122 0.52 -9.48 -7.28
N ASP A 123 0.17 -8.52 -6.42
CA ASP A 123 0.41 -8.62 -4.99
C ASP A 123 -0.42 -9.72 -4.33
N ILE A 124 -1.66 -9.95 -4.77
CA ILE A 124 -2.50 -11.09 -4.32
C ILE A 124 -1.86 -12.42 -4.71
N ILE A 125 -1.39 -12.54 -5.96
CA ILE A 125 -0.72 -13.75 -6.45
C ILE A 125 0.55 -14.02 -5.63
N ALA A 126 1.36 -13.00 -5.37
CA ALA A 126 2.60 -13.13 -4.62
C ALA A 126 2.39 -13.57 -3.14
N ILE A 127 1.24 -13.24 -2.55
CA ILE A 127 0.89 -13.66 -1.18
C ILE A 127 0.25 -15.06 -1.16
N SER A 128 -0.36 -15.47 -2.27
CA SER A 128 -1.11 -16.73 -2.35
C SER A 128 -0.16 -17.92 -2.51
N SER A 129 -0.42 -18.99 -1.76
CA SER A 129 0.34 -20.23 -1.83
C SER A 129 -0.05 -21.13 -3.01
N ASP A 130 -1.26 -20.97 -3.56
CA ASP A 130 -1.80 -21.74 -4.69
C ASP A 130 -2.71 -20.87 -5.60
N LEU A 131 -2.84 -21.22 -6.87
CA LEU A 131 -3.70 -20.57 -7.87
C LEU A 131 -5.20 -20.63 -7.48
N ASN A 132 -5.60 -21.63 -6.70
CA ASN A 132 -6.95 -21.76 -6.16
C ASN A 132 -7.30 -20.67 -5.13
N ASP A 133 -6.29 -20.10 -4.47
CA ASP A 133 -6.48 -18.97 -3.56
C ASP A 133 -6.72 -17.65 -4.33
N VAL A 134 -6.22 -17.55 -5.56
CA VAL A 134 -6.35 -16.35 -6.42
C VAL A 134 -7.70 -16.34 -7.14
N SER A 135 -8.14 -17.51 -7.63
CA SER A 135 -9.43 -17.65 -8.31
C SER A 135 -10.62 -17.51 -7.35
N GLY A 136 -10.39 -17.74 -6.06
CA GLY A 136 -11.46 -17.97 -5.10
C GLY A 136 -12.20 -19.26 -5.48
N ALA A 137 -12.41 -20.16 -4.54
CA ALA A 137 -13.38 -21.23 -4.75
C ALA A 137 -14.76 -20.59 -5.06
N ARG A 138 -15.07 -20.40 -6.35
CA ARG A 138 -16.34 -20.16 -7.09
C ARG A 138 -17.48 -19.34 -6.45
N SER A 139 -17.29 -18.69 -5.30
CA SER A 139 -18.41 -18.20 -4.46
C SER A 139 -18.22 -16.81 -3.88
N GLY A 140 -17.08 -16.13 -4.09
CA GLY A 140 -16.78 -14.90 -3.37
C GLY A 140 -16.22 -13.73 -4.17
N LEU A 141 -15.72 -13.93 -5.38
CA LEU A 141 -15.18 -12.84 -6.20
C LEU A 141 -16.22 -12.41 -7.25
N GLU A 142 -17.31 -11.78 -6.78
CA GLU A 142 -18.23 -11.10 -7.70
C GLU A 142 -17.55 -9.83 -8.20
N LEU A 143 -16.85 -9.93 -9.34
CA LEU A 143 -16.45 -8.76 -10.09
C LEU A 143 -17.70 -8.13 -10.72
N PRO A 144 -17.77 -6.79 -10.85
CA PRO A 144 -18.87 -6.14 -11.54
C PRO A 144 -19.09 -6.75 -12.93
N ARG A 145 -20.35 -6.96 -13.31
CA ARG A 145 -20.75 -7.60 -14.58
C ARG A 145 -20.37 -6.81 -15.84
N HIS A 146 -19.86 -5.60 -15.70
CA HIS A 146 -19.50 -4.74 -16.81
C HIS A 146 -18.02 -4.36 -16.73
N TRP A 147 -17.25 -5.08 -17.55
CA TRP A 147 -16.04 -4.67 -18.24
C TRP A 147 -15.95 -5.51 -19.51
#